data_AF-A0A838IVR2-F1
#
_entry.id   AF-A0A838IVR2-F1
#
_cell.length_a   1.000
_cell.length_b   1.000
_cell.length_c   1.000
_cell.angle_alpha   90.00
_cell.angle_beta   90.00
_cell.angle_gamma   90.00
#
_symmetry.space_group_name_H-M   'P 1'
#
loop_
_entity.id
_entity.type
_entity.pdbx_description
1 polymer ?
#
loop_
_entity_poly.entity_id
_entity_poly.type
_entity_poly.pdbx_seq_one_letter_code
_entity_poly.pdbx_strand_id
1 'polypeptide(L)'
;MFTGIVEEIGTIRAVHATSGDLRVVVAATRVLEGVALGDSIAVSGCCLTVVAFDEATFDVELSRETVTKTSPRWREGARVNLERATRMGDRLGGHLVSGHVEGTGRVRAVDAVPGAHVVTVRAPDALARYLIPKGSVTVDGVSLTVVDVGGPGGSSDTLASTDFTLWLIPHTLAVTTLGDLRAGDHVNLEADLIAKYLERLAGMGAVREAHSTRTDAEGTHAGLPGPHVPNPPPPPPPTEPPMPRPPEPPPAPPIPEPPVPGPPRSSGERGGGA
;
A
#
# COMPACT_ATOMS: atom_id res chain seq x y z
N MET A 1 2.22 4.45 -1.53
CA MET A 1 2.25 3.37 -0.53
C MET A 1 1.05 3.52 0.37
N PHE A 2 0.54 2.39 0.84
CA PHE A 2 -0.68 2.25 1.64
C PHE A 2 -0.42 1.26 2.77
N THR A 3 -1.42 1.08 3.64
CA THR A 3 -1.35 0.15 4.77
C THR A 3 -2.31 -1.04 4.62
N GLY A 4 -3.26 -0.95 3.69
CA GLY A 4 -4.36 -1.88 3.56
C GLY A 4 -5.46 -1.67 4.61
N ILE A 5 -5.51 -0.49 5.24
CA ILE A 5 -6.57 -0.13 6.17
C ILE A 5 -7.54 0.78 5.44
N VAL A 6 -8.62 0.18 4.96
CA VAL A 6 -9.67 0.86 4.21
C VAL A 6 -10.31 1.97 5.04
N GLU A 7 -10.41 3.16 4.46
CA GLU A 7 -10.96 4.34 5.11
C GLU A 7 -12.46 4.50 4.87
N GLU A 8 -12.93 4.12 3.69
CA GLU A 8 -14.35 4.13 3.34
C GLU A 8 -14.66 3.21 2.15
N ILE A 9 -15.96 3.02 1.89
CA ILE A 9 -16.46 2.38 0.68
C ILE A 9 -17.00 3.46 -0.25
N GLY A 10 -16.36 3.64 -1.41
CA GLY A 10 -16.84 4.50 -2.48
C GLY A 10 -17.78 3.78 -3.46
N THR A 11 -18.28 4.53 -4.44
CA THR A 11 -19.13 4.00 -5.52
C THR A 11 -18.68 4.56 -6.86
N ILE A 12 -18.46 3.70 -7.87
CA ILE A 12 -18.20 4.14 -9.24
C ILE A 12 -19.46 4.78 -9.81
N ARG A 13 -19.37 6.07 -10.15
CA ARG A 13 -20.47 6.89 -10.69
C ARG A 13 -20.54 6.84 -12.20
N ALA A 14 -19.39 6.79 -12.86
CA ALA A 14 -19.34 6.75 -14.31
C ALA A 14 -18.05 6.10 -14.77
N VAL A 15 -18.12 5.52 -15.98
CA VAL A 15 -16.99 4.91 -16.65
C VAL A 15 -17.01 5.37 -18.10
N HIS A 16 -15.95 6.04 -18.52
CA HIS A 16 -15.81 6.60 -19.86
C HIS A 16 -14.61 5.96 -20.55
N ALA A 17 -14.83 5.37 -21.73
CA ALA A 17 -13.73 4.95 -22.57
C ALA A 17 -13.02 6.20 -23.13
N THR A 18 -11.72 6.28 -22.90
CA THR A 18 -10.84 7.26 -23.54
C THR A 18 -9.93 6.51 -24.52
N SER A 19 -9.16 7.21 -25.35
CA SER A 19 -8.39 6.69 -26.50
C SER A 19 -7.35 5.59 -26.14
N GLY A 20 -7.79 4.39 -25.75
CA GLY A 20 -6.94 3.30 -25.28
C GLY A 20 -7.08 2.99 -23.78
N ASP A 21 -7.62 3.91 -22.99
CA ASP A 21 -7.69 3.87 -21.53
C ASP A 21 -9.13 3.97 -21.01
N LEU A 22 -9.30 3.86 -19.70
CA LEU A 22 -10.59 3.96 -19.02
C LEU A 22 -10.55 5.09 -17.99
N ARG A 23 -11.41 6.10 -18.13
CA ARG A 23 -11.62 7.11 -17.09
C ARG A 23 -12.77 6.67 -16.19
N VAL A 24 -12.52 6.63 -14.89
CA VAL A 24 -13.49 6.19 -13.88
C VAL A 24 -13.74 7.33 -12.90
N VAL A 25 -15.00 7.68 -12.71
CA VAL A 25 -15.45 8.67 -11.72
C VAL A 25 -15.93 7.93 -10.49
N VAL A 26 -15.35 8.22 -9.33
CA VAL A 26 -15.63 7.53 -8.06
C VAL A 26 -16.21 8.54 -7.07
N ALA A 27 -17.40 8.26 -6.55
CA ALA A 27 -17.96 9.00 -5.44
C ALA A 27 -17.37 8.52 -4.11
N ALA A 28 -17.00 9.48 -3.28
CA ALA A 28 -16.35 9.28 -1.99
C ALA A 28 -16.61 10.48 -1.07
N THR A 29 -16.18 10.42 0.18
CA THR A 29 -16.29 11.54 1.11
C THR A 29 -15.01 11.73 1.90
N ARG A 30 -14.57 10.68 2.61
CA ARG A 30 -13.41 10.75 3.51
C ARG A 30 -12.07 10.89 2.77
N VAL A 31 -11.87 10.18 1.66
CA VAL A 31 -10.60 10.21 0.92
C VAL A 31 -10.44 11.49 0.07
N LEU A 32 -11.51 12.28 -0.09
CA LEU A 32 -11.46 13.60 -0.72
C LEU A 32 -10.94 14.68 0.24
N GLU A 33 -10.93 14.41 1.56
CA GLU A 33 -10.41 15.36 2.54
C GLU A 33 -8.91 15.62 2.31
N GLY A 34 -8.60 16.83 1.85
CA GLY A 34 -7.22 17.26 1.57
C GLY A 34 -6.60 16.64 0.34
N VAL A 35 -7.41 16.11 -0.59
CA VAL A 35 -6.93 15.58 -1.88
C VAL A 35 -6.41 16.69 -2.79
N ALA A 36 -5.37 16.38 -3.55
CA ALA A 36 -4.83 17.23 -4.61
C ALA A 36 -4.73 16.47 -5.94
N LEU A 37 -4.66 17.21 -7.05
CA LEU A 37 -4.36 16.63 -8.36
C LEU A 37 -3.00 15.95 -8.32
N GLY A 38 -2.93 14.72 -8.84
CA GLY A 38 -1.72 13.90 -8.80
C GLY A 38 -1.56 13.04 -7.55
N ASP A 39 -2.44 13.17 -6.55
CA ASP A 39 -2.42 12.29 -5.38
C ASP A 39 -2.77 10.84 -5.77
N SER A 40 -2.26 9.89 -4.99
CA SER A 40 -2.55 8.47 -5.13
C SER A 40 -3.62 8.01 -4.15
N ILE A 41 -4.66 7.37 -4.67
CA ILE A 41 -5.71 6.70 -3.89
C ILE A 41 -5.75 5.22 -4.31
N ALA A 42 -5.75 4.32 -3.33
CA ALA A 42 -5.99 2.91 -3.59
C ALA A 42 -7.49 2.67 -3.78
N VAL A 43 -7.87 2.20 -4.97
CA VAL A 43 -9.24 1.82 -5.32
C VAL A 43 -9.32 0.29 -5.39
N SER A 44 -9.91 -0.33 -4.37
CA SER A 44 -9.89 -1.78 -4.13
C SER A 44 -8.48 -2.37 -4.24
N GLY A 45 -7.51 -1.69 -3.63
CA GLY A 45 -6.10 -2.12 -3.64
C GLY A 45 -5.33 -1.79 -4.91
N CYS A 46 -5.94 -1.13 -5.90
CA CYS A 46 -5.21 -0.62 -7.06
C CYS A 46 -4.84 0.85 -6.84
N CYS A 47 -3.55 1.17 -6.82
CA CYS A 47 -3.04 2.53 -6.75
C CYS A 47 -3.39 3.28 -8.03
N LEU A 48 -4.19 4.34 -7.91
CA LEU A 48 -4.60 5.17 -9.03
C LEU A 48 -4.36 6.65 -8.72
N THR A 49 -3.99 7.39 -9.75
CA THR A 49 -3.68 8.83 -9.66
C THR A 49 -4.93 9.66 -9.91
N VAL A 50 -5.22 10.59 -9.01
CA VAL A 50 -6.33 11.54 -9.14
C VAL A 50 -6.04 12.54 -10.28
N VAL A 51 -6.91 12.57 -11.30
CA VAL A 51 -6.77 13.46 -12.46
C VAL A 51 -7.81 14.58 -12.51
N ALA A 52 -8.89 14.45 -11.73
CA ALA A 52 -9.86 15.50 -11.44
C ALA A 52 -10.58 15.15 -10.12
N PHE A 53 -11.16 16.13 -9.45
CA PHE A 53 -12.02 15.91 -8.29
C PHE A 53 -12.89 17.12 -8.02
N ASP A 54 -13.96 16.91 -7.26
CA ASP A 54 -14.81 17.93 -6.68
C ASP A 54 -15.15 17.55 -5.22
N GLU A 55 -16.19 18.14 -4.65
CA GLU A 55 -16.61 17.89 -3.26
C GLU A 55 -17.16 16.48 -3.01
N ALA A 56 -17.56 15.75 -4.06
CA ALA A 56 -18.25 14.46 -3.93
C ALA A 56 -17.60 13.32 -4.73
N THR A 57 -16.71 13.63 -5.65
CA THR A 57 -16.10 12.66 -6.56
C THR A 57 -14.63 12.93 -6.84
N PHE A 58 -13.91 11.89 -7.24
CA PHE A 58 -12.61 12.00 -7.89
C PHE A 58 -12.57 11.10 -9.13
N ASP A 59 -11.74 11.50 -10.08
CA ASP A 59 -11.53 10.82 -11.34
C ASP A 59 -10.15 10.19 -11.37
N VAL A 60 -10.06 9.03 -12.01
CA VAL A 60 -8.81 8.30 -12.25
C VAL A 60 -8.79 7.78 -13.69
N GLU A 61 -7.59 7.65 -14.24
CA GLU A 61 -7.36 7.03 -15.55
C GLU A 61 -6.65 5.69 -15.38
N LEU A 62 -7.22 4.65 -15.98
CA LEU A 62 -6.72 3.28 -15.89
C LEU A 62 -6.15 2.87 -17.24
N SER A 63 -4.92 2.37 -17.20
CA SER A 63 -4.30 1.72 -18.34
C SER A 63 -4.99 0.40 -18.68
N ARG A 64 -4.80 -0.10 -19.91
CA ARG A 64 -5.22 -1.47 -20.28
C ARG A 64 -4.66 -2.54 -19.37
N GLU A 65 -3.42 -2.41 -18.92
CA GLU A 65 -2.79 -3.36 -18.00
C GLU A 65 -3.57 -3.39 -16.69
N THR A 66 -3.87 -2.23 -16.11
CA THR A 66 -4.66 -2.10 -14.88
C THR A 66 -6.02 -2.77 -15.02
N VAL A 67 -6.76 -2.48 -16.11
CA VAL A 67 -8.07 -3.08 -16.37
C VAL A 67 -7.98 -4.61 -16.50
N THR A 68 -6.90 -5.13 -17.08
CA THR A 68 -6.71 -6.57 -17.31
C THR A 68 -6.27 -7.32 -16.04
N LYS A 69 -5.47 -6.67 -15.19
CA LYS A 69 -4.90 -7.30 -13.98
C LYS A 69 -5.81 -7.23 -12.76
N THR A 70 -6.76 -6.30 -12.77
CA THR A 70 -7.74 -6.13 -11.70
C THR A 70 -9.02 -6.89 -11.99
N SER A 71 -9.70 -7.29 -10.92
CA SER A 71 -11.00 -7.94 -10.96
C SER A 71 -12.06 -7.07 -11.67
N PRO A 72 -13.05 -7.67 -12.34
CA PRO A 72 -14.02 -6.96 -13.18
C PRO A 72 -14.99 -6.13 -12.33
N ARG A 73 -14.59 -4.91 -11.98
CA ARG A 73 -15.36 -3.97 -11.15
C ARG A 73 -15.54 -2.58 -11.74
N TRP A 74 -14.86 -2.26 -12.84
CA TRP A 74 -14.93 -0.96 -13.51
C TRP A 74 -16.24 -0.77 -14.27
N ARG A 75 -17.34 -0.64 -13.53
CA ARG A 75 -18.69 -0.40 -14.02
C ARG A 75 -19.44 0.53 -13.07
N GLU A 76 -20.39 1.28 -13.61
CA GLU A 76 -21.27 2.14 -12.82
C GLU A 76 -22.01 1.34 -11.73
N GLY A 77 -22.16 1.94 -10.55
CA GLY A 77 -22.80 1.36 -9.37
C GLY A 77 -21.94 0.37 -8.58
N ALA A 78 -20.76 -0.01 -9.07
CA ALA A 78 -19.87 -0.88 -8.32
C ALA A 78 -19.32 -0.19 -7.07
N ARG A 79 -19.34 -0.90 -5.93
CA ARG A 79 -18.75 -0.46 -4.67
C ARG A 79 -17.26 -0.78 -4.66
N VAL A 80 -16.45 0.11 -4.09
CA VAL A 80 -14.98 -0.04 -4.04
C VAL A 80 -14.44 0.36 -2.68
N ASN A 81 -13.47 -0.39 -2.16
CA ASN A 81 -12.71 0.04 -0.97
C ASN A 81 -11.78 1.19 -1.33
N LEU A 82 -11.68 2.21 -0.48
CA LEU A 82 -10.83 3.38 -0.71
C LEU A 82 -9.85 3.60 0.45
N GLU A 83 -8.60 3.89 0.13
CA GLU A 83 -7.56 4.27 1.09
C GLU A 83 -6.65 5.34 0.48
N ARG A 84 -6.35 6.42 1.21
CA ARG A 84 -5.37 7.42 0.78
C ARG A 84 -3.94 6.90 0.94
N ALA A 85 -3.03 7.44 0.14
CA ALA A 85 -1.61 7.18 0.35
C ALA A 85 -1.17 7.61 1.76
N THR A 86 -0.41 6.74 2.44
CA THR A 86 0.06 6.96 3.80
C THR A 86 1.07 8.10 3.86
N ARG A 87 0.90 9.04 4.81
CA ARG A 87 1.88 10.12 5.01
C ARG A 87 3.07 9.62 5.82
N MET A 88 4.22 10.25 5.62
CA MET A 88 5.38 9.98 6.45
C MET A 88 5.08 10.36 7.91
N GLY A 89 5.32 9.41 8.83
CA GLY A 89 5.04 9.58 10.26
C GLY A 89 3.66 9.04 10.70
N ASP A 90 2.81 8.62 9.77
CA ASP A 90 1.55 7.95 10.11
C ASP A 90 1.76 6.53 10.64
N ARG A 91 0.72 6.00 11.28
CA ARG A 91 0.71 4.61 11.76
C ARG A 91 0.56 3.64 10.60
N LEU A 92 1.42 2.62 10.56
CA LEU A 92 1.23 1.44 9.70
C LEU A 92 0.31 0.44 10.41
N GLY A 93 -1.00 0.61 10.24
CA GLY A 93 -2.02 -0.22 10.92
C GLY A 93 -2.17 -1.64 10.37
N GLY A 94 -1.83 -1.85 9.10
CA GLY A 94 -1.77 -3.15 8.43
C GLY A 94 -0.34 -3.55 8.10
N HIS A 95 -0.05 -3.76 6.82
CA HIS A 95 1.30 -4.05 6.32
C HIS A 95 1.68 -3.11 5.17
N LEU A 96 2.88 -3.26 4.60
CA LEU A 96 3.30 -2.45 3.45
C LEU A 96 2.54 -2.87 2.19
N VAL A 97 1.61 -2.02 1.76
CA VAL A 97 0.82 -2.21 0.55
C VAL A 97 1.29 -1.22 -0.51
N SER A 98 1.68 -1.71 -1.68
CA SER A 98 2.10 -0.87 -2.81
C SER A 98 0.90 -0.35 -3.60
N GLY A 99 -0.19 -1.12 -3.63
CA GLY A 99 -1.35 -0.88 -4.50
C GLY A 99 -1.12 -1.41 -5.92
N HIS A 100 -0.14 -2.30 -6.11
CA HIS A 100 0.16 -2.92 -7.39
C HIS A 100 -0.45 -4.32 -7.43
N VAL A 101 -1.74 -4.39 -7.78
CA VAL A 101 -2.47 -5.64 -7.92
C VAL A 101 -1.74 -6.57 -8.89
N GLU A 102 -1.41 -7.77 -8.42
CA GLU A 102 -0.59 -8.73 -9.17
C GLU A 102 -1.46 -9.72 -9.94
N GLY A 103 -2.69 -9.92 -9.48
CA GLY A 103 -3.67 -10.74 -10.15
C GLY A 103 -5.00 -10.75 -9.43
N THR A 104 -5.92 -11.52 -9.99
CA THR A 104 -7.28 -11.68 -9.48
C THR A 104 -7.44 -13.05 -8.86
N GLY A 105 -7.85 -13.09 -7.59
CA GLY A 105 -8.27 -14.30 -6.90
C GLY A 105 -9.74 -14.61 -7.12
N ARG A 106 -10.13 -15.88 -6.94
CA ARG A 106 -11.53 -16.33 -6.99
C ARG A 106 -11.98 -16.83 -5.63
N VAL A 107 -13.03 -16.25 -5.08
CA VAL A 107 -13.67 -16.72 -3.85
C VAL A 107 -14.26 -18.11 -4.10
N ARG A 108 -13.87 -19.09 -3.28
CA ARG A 108 -14.31 -20.49 -3.39
C ARG A 108 -15.45 -20.77 -2.42
N ALA A 109 -15.37 -20.23 -1.21
CA ALA A 109 -16.37 -20.38 -0.17
C ALA A 109 -16.37 -19.17 0.76
N VAL A 110 -17.53 -18.89 1.35
CA VAL A 110 -17.73 -17.90 2.41
C VAL A 110 -18.61 -18.58 3.46
N ASP A 111 -17.99 -18.93 4.58
CA ASP A 111 -18.64 -19.69 5.65
C ASP A 111 -18.85 -18.77 6.86
N ALA A 112 -20.10 -18.55 7.23
CA ALA A 112 -20.43 -17.82 8.44
C ALA A 112 -20.18 -18.70 9.67
N VAL A 113 -19.30 -18.24 10.55
CA VAL A 113 -18.98 -18.89 11.82
C VAL A 113 -19.31 -17.95 12.98
N PRO A 114 -19.43 -18.44 14.22
CA PRO A 114 -19.66 -17.56 15.36
C PRO A 114 -18.60 -16.46 15.45
N GLY A 115 -19.02 -15.21 15.24
CA GLY A 115 -18.18 -14.02 15.36
C GLY A 115 -17.30 -13.66 14.16
N ALA A 116 -17.44 -14.32 13.00
CA ALA A 116 -16.67 -13.99 11.80
C ALA A 116 -17.20 -14.67 10.53
N HIS A 117 -16.65 -14.30 9.38
CA HIS A 117 -16.72 -15.11 8.16
C HIS A 117 -15.35 -15.71 7.86
N VAL A 118 -15.31 -17.01 7.57
CA VAL A 118 -14.14 -17.67 6.98
C VAL A 118 -14.30 -17.63 5.47
N VAL A 119 -13.32 -17.06 4.78
CA VAL A 119 -13.34 -16.94 3.32
C VAL A 119 -12.22 -17.77 2.74
N THR A 120 -12.55 -18.70 1.85
CA THR A 120 -11.57 -19.46 1.08
C THR A 120 -11.38 -18.79 -0.28
N VAL A 121 -10.16 -18.45 -0.64
CA VAL A 121 -9.82 -17.78 -1.90
C VAL A 121 -8.80 -18.61 -2.66
N ARG A 122 -9.01 -18.76 -3.97
CA ARG A 122 -8.02 -19.30 -4.90
C ARG A 122 -7.21 -18.16 -5.48
N ALA A 123 -5.90 -18.16 -5.25
CA ALA A 123 -4.96 -17.25 -5.89
C ALA A 123 -4.48 -17.79 -7.25
N PRO A 124 -3.98 -16.92 -8.15
CA PRO A 124 -3.15 -17.35 -9.26
C PRO A 124 -1.85 -18.02 -8.78
N ASP A 125 -1.34 -19.01 -9.50
CA ASP A 125 -0.13 -19.78 -9.14
C ASP A 125 1.08 -18.89 -8.84
N ALA A 126 1.26 -17.82 -9.63
CA ALA A 126 2.36 -16.88 -9.47
C ALA A 126 2.33 -16.11 -8.14
N LEU A 127 1.15 -15.95 -7.54
CA LEU A 127 0.95 -15.29 -6.23
C LEU A 127 0.93 -16.30 -5.08
N ALA A 128 0.38 -17.49 -5.31
CA ALA A 128 0.22 -18.52 -4.29
C ALA A 128 1.53 -18.87 -3.56
N ARG A 129 2.66 -18.86 -4.27
CA ARG A 129 3.99 -19.12 -3.68
C ARG A 129 4.46 -18.10 -2.62
N TYR A 130 3.82 -16.93 -2.55
CA TYR A 130 4.12 -15.90 -1.56
C TYR A 130 3.21 -15.97 -0.33
N LEU A 131 2.18 -16.83 -0.37
CA LEU A 131 1.25 -16.99 0.74
C LEU A 131 1.85 -17.94 1.77
N ILE A 132 1.90 -17.50 3.01
CA ILE A 132 2.34 -18.32 4.14
C ILE A 132 1.31 -18.25 5.27
N PRO A 133 1.13 -19.33 6.06
CA PRO A 133 0.31 -19.27 7.26
C PRO A 133 0.79 -18.16 8.19
N LYS A 134 -0.16 -17.36 8.70
CA LYS A 134 0.09 -16.16 9.53
C LYS A 134 0.85 -15.03 8.83
N GLY A 135 1.07 -15.12 7.53
CA GLY A 135 1.59 -14.02 6.70
C GLY A 135 0.52 -12.99 6.35
N SER A 136 0.95 -11.89 5.75
CA SER A 136 0.07 -10.83 5.25
C SER A 136 -0.30 -11.07 3.79
N VAL A 137 -1.51 -10.68 3.43
CA VAL A 137 -1.97 -10.56 2.04
C VAL A 137 -2.91 -9.37 1.93
N THR A 138 -2.91 -8.71 0.77
CA THR A 138 -3.90 -7.67 0.48
C THR A 138 -4.98 -8.22 -0.43
N VAL A 139 -6.25 -8.08 -0.01
CA VAL A 139 -7.44 -8.49 -0.77
C VAL A 139 -8.37 -7.30 -0.95
N ASP A 140 -8.60 -6.87 -2.20
CA ASP A 140 -9.36 -5.66 -2.52
C ASP A 140 -8.89 -4.42 -1.72
N GLY A 141 -7.58 -4.31 -1.47
CA GLY A 141 -6.99 -3.22 -0.69
C GLY A 141 -7.11 -3.38 0.82
N VAL A 142 -7.65 -4.51 1.31
CA VAL A 142 -7.70 -4.82 2.75
C VAL A 142 -6.51 -5.66 3.13
N SER A 143 -5.71 -5.19 4.09
CA SER A 143 -4.64 -5.94 4.74
C SER A 143 -5.23 -7.02 5.63
N LEU A 144 -4.90 -8.28 5.36
CA LEU A 144 -5.43 -9.43 6.08
C LEU A 144 -4.32 -10.41 6.45
N THR A 145 -4.57 -11.17 7.51
CA THR A 145 -3.73 -12.30 7.89
C THR A 145 -4.23 -13.57 7.21
N VAL A 146 -3.34 -14.26 6.52
CA VAL A 146 -3.59 -15.59 5.97
C VAL A 146 -3.69 -16.58 7.13
N VAL A 147 -4.80 -17.34 7.19
CA VAL A 147 -5.03 -18.32 8.25
C VAL A 147 -4.40 -19.64 7.85
N ASP A 148 -4.89 -20.24 6.77
CA ASP A 148 -4.37 -21.47 6.20
C ASP A 148 -4.02 -21.34 4.73
N VAL A 149 -3.06 -22.14 4.29
CA VAL A 149 -2.60 -22.24 2.89
C VAL A 149 -2.45 -23.72 2.54
N GLY A 150 -2.81 -24.11 1.33
CA GLY A 150 -2.52 -25.45 0.82
C GLY A 150 -1.13 -25.60 0.20
N GLY A 151 -0.75 -26.83 -0.14
CA GLY A 151 0.49 -27.12 -0.88
C GLY A 151 1.76 -27.14 -0.02
N PRO A 152 2.95 -27.20 -0.66
CA PRO A 152 4.23 -27.34 0.03
C PRO A 152 4.50 -26.17 0.99
N GLY A 153 4.73 -26.47 2.27
CA GLY A 153 4.92 -25.44 3.30
C GLY A 153 3.62 -24.75 3.76
N GLY A 154 2.47 -25.18 3.25
CA GLY A 154 1.15 -24.78 3.74
C GLY A 154 0.79 -25.42 5.07
N SER A 155 -0.29 -24.93 5.69
CA SER A 155 -0.81 -25.43 6.98
C SER A 155 -1.98 -26.42 6.84
N SER A 156 -2.50 -26.65 5.63
CA SER A 156 -3.64 -27.55 5.40
C SER A 156 -3.41 -28.48 4.21
N ASP A 157 -3.57 -29.78 4.44
CA ASP A 157 -3.52 -30.84 3.42
C ASP A 157 -4.82 -30.98 2.62
N THR A 158 -5.92 -30.40 3.12
CA THR A 158 -7.23 -30.40 2.44
C THR A 158 -7.39 -29.25 1.44
N LEU A 159 -6.56 -28.21 1.54
CA LEU A 159 -6.58 -27.09 0.60
C LEU A 159 -5.70 -27.40 -0.63
N ALA A 160 -6.15 -26.97 -1.80
CA ALA A 160 -5.30 -26.99 -2.99
C ALA A 160 -4.10 -26.05 -2.80
N SER A 161 -3.00 -26.29 -3.51
CA SER A 161 -1.75 -25.50 -3.39
C SER A 161 -1.87 -24.00 -3.72
N THR A 162 -3.01 -23.58 -4.26
CA THR A 162 -3.31 -22.19 -4.59
C THR A 162 -4.48 -21.62 -3.80
N ASP A 163 -5.06 -22.42 -2.90
CA ASP A 163 -6.16 -22.00 -2.05
C ASP A 163 -5.61 -21.60 -0.67
N PHE A 164 -6.14 -20.51 -0.13
CA PHE A 164 -5.84 -20.00 1.20
C PHE A 164 -7.12 -19.50 1.88
N THR A 165 -7.06 -19.37 3.21
CA THR A 165 -8.21 -18.94 4.01
C THR A 165 -7.92 -17.64 4.76
N LEU A 166 -8.99 -16.90 4.99
CA LEU A 166 -9.01 -15.61 5.68
C LEU A 166 -10.08 -15.63 6.77
N TRP A 167 -9.81 -14.93 7.87
CA TRP A 167 -10.77 -14.74 8.96
C TRP A 167 -11.20 -13.27 8.99
N LEU A 168 -12.44 -13.00 8.59
CA LEU A 168 -12.98 -11.65 8.52
C LEU A 168 -13.83 -11.35 9.76
N ILE A 169 -13.36 -10.42 10.58
CA ILE A 169 -14.07 -9.98 11.78
C ILE A 169 -15.26 -9.07 11.42
N PRO A 170 -16.26 -8.91 12.32
CA PRO A 170 -17.47 -8.13 12.03
C PRO A 170 -17.19 -6.68 11.63
N HIS A 171 -16.16 -6.06 12.22
CA HIS A 171 -15.77 -4.70 11.87
C HIS A 171 -15.33 -4.60 10.40
N THR A 172 -14.39 -5.44 9.96
CA THR A 172 -13.90 -5.48 8.56
C THR A 172 -15.04 -5.76 7.58
N LEU A 173 -15.94 -6.69 7.91
CA LEU A 173 -17.11 -6.99 7.09
C LEU A 173 -18.04 -5.78 6.93
N ALA A 174 -18.20 -4.96 7.97
CA ALA A 174 -19.08 -3.80 7.95
C ALA A 174 -18.49 -2.59 7.20
N VAL A 175 -17.17 -2.39 7.26
CA VAL A 175 -16.52 -1.19 6.72
C VAL A 175 -15.81 -1.41 5.39
N THR A 176 -15.87 -2.62 4.83
CA THR A 176 -15.28 -2.95 3.52
C THR A 176 -16.27 -3.67 2.61
N THR A 177 -15.98 -3.74 1.32
CA THR A 177 -16.76 -4.52 0.35
C THR A 177 -16.65 -6.03 0.59
N LEU A 178 -15.77 -6.49 1.48
CA LEU A 178 -15.60 -7.92 1.76
C LEU A 178 -16.84 -8.52 2.44
N GLY A 179 -17.69 -7.71 3.07
CA GLY A 179 -18.96 -8.13 3.63
C GLY A 179 -19.97 -8.65 2.60
N ASP A 180 -19.83 -8.25 1.34
CA ASP A 180 -20.75 -8.61 0.26
C ASP A 180 -20.31 -9.86 -0.52
N LEU A 181 -19.13 -10.43 -0.21
CA LEU A 181 -18.53 -11.52 -0.97
C LEU A 181 -19.36 -12.81 -0.95
N ARG A 182 -19.35 -13.48 -2.10
CA ARG A 182 -19.97 -14.78 -2.33
C ARG A 182 -19.02 -15.71 -3.06
N ALA A 183 -19.26 -17.01 -2.96
CA ALA A 183 -18.56 -17.98 -3.78
C ALA A 183 -18.72 -17.66 -5.28
N GLY A 184 -17.61 -17.62 -6.01
CA GLY A 184 -17.55 -17.26 -7.42
C GLY A 184 -17.08 -15.82 -7.69
N ASP A 185 -17.10 -14.95 -6.69
CA ASP A 185 -16.64 -13.57 -6.83
C ASP A 185 -15.13 -13.49 -7.08
N HIS A 186 -14.72 -12.37 -7.67
CA HIS A 186 -13.34 -12.06 -8.01
C HIS A 186 -12.83 -10.92 -7.14
N VAL A 187 -11.61 -11.07 -6.62
CA VAL A 187 -10.96 -10.07 -5.75
C VAL A 187 -9.57 -9.74 -6.28
N ASN A 188 -9.16 -8.49 -6.14
CA ASN A 188 -7.78 -8.06 -6.38
C ASN A 188 -6.88 -8.64 -5.30
N LEU A 189 -5.74 -9.21 -5.70
CA LEU A 189 -4.73 -9.73 -4.79
C LEU A 189 -3.39 -9.03 -4.99
N GLU A 190 -2.73 -8.72 -3.88
CA GLU A 190 -1.35 -8.30 -3.80
C GLU A 190 -0.67 -9.09 -2.66
N ALA A 191 0.43 -9.76 -2.97
CA ALA A 191 1.25 -10.45 -1.97
C ALA A 191 2.06 -9.45 -1.12
N ASP A 192 2.52 -9.91 0.05
CA ASP A 192 3.44 -9.13 0.87
C ASP A 192 4.73 -8.80 0.09
N LEU A 193 5.01 -7.51 -0.02
CA LEU A 193 6.18 -6.98 -0.71
C LEU A 193 7.50 -7.59 -0.20
N ILE A 194 7.58 -7.89 1.10
CA ILE A 194 8.77 -8.50 1.73
C ILE A 194 9.03 -9.89 1.15
N ALA A 195 7.98 -10.71 0.94
CA ALA A 195 8.12 -12.06 0.40
C ALA A 195 8.77 -12.06 -1.00
N LYS A 196 8.42 -11.08 -1.83
CA LYS A 196 8.97 -10.91 -3.18
C LYS A 196 10.45 -10.50 -3.17
N TYR A 197 10.83 -9.59 -2.27
CA TYR A 197 12.24 -9.22 -2.12
C TYR A 197 13.09 -10.39 -1.60
N LEU A 198 12.55 -11.19 -0.67
CA LEU A 198 13.22 -12.38 -0.17
C LEU A 198 13.42 -13.44 -1.27
N GLU A 199 12.39 -13.72 -2.08
CA GLU A 199 12.52 -14.62 -3.22
C GLU A 199 13.59 -14.13 -4.20
N ARG A 200 13.57 -12.84 -4.56
CA ARG A 200 14.55 -12.27 -5.48
C ARG A 200 15.98 -12.41 -4.92
N LEU A 201 16.18 -12.16 -3.63
CA LEU A 201 17.48 -12.26 -2.98
C LEU A 201 17.97 -13.72 -2.93
N ALA A 202 17.09 -14.66 -2.53
CA ALA A 202 17.40 -16.08 -2.49
C ALA A 202 17.79 -16.62 -3.88
N GLY A 203 17.05 -16.21 -4.92
CA GLY A 203 17.37 -16.56 -6.31
C GLY A 203 18.73 -16.03 -6.76
N MET A 204 19.12 -14.83 -6.32
CA MET A 204 20.46 -14.29 -6.61
C MET A 204 21.57 -15.02 -5.86
N GLY A 205 21.32 -15.51 -4.64
CA GLY A 205 22.26 -16.32 -3.86
C GLY A 205 22.56 -17.67 -4.53
N ALA A 206 21.53 -18.37 -4.99
CA ALA A 206 21.69 -19.62 -5.74
C ALA A 206 22.49 -19.44 -7.04
N VAL A 207 22.33 -18.30 -7.73
CA VAL A 207 23.13 -17.97 -8.93
C VAL A 207 24.60 -17.75 -8.58
N ARG A 208 24.92 -17.16 -7.42
CA ARG A 208 26.31 -16.97 -6.96
C ARG A 208 26.99 -18.29 -6.61
N GLU A 209 26.31 -19.20 -5.92
CA GLU A 209 26.84 -20.55 -5.63
C GLU A 209 27.04 -21.38 -6.90
N ALA A 210 26.11 -21.30 -7.86
CA ALA A 210 26.23 -21.97 -9.16
C ALA A 210 27.32 -21.38 -10.07
N HIS A 211 27.77 -20.15 -9.82
CA HIS A 211 28.90 -19.54 -10.51
C HIS A 211 30.23 -19.94 -9.86
N SER A 212 30.30 -19.96 -8.52
CA SER A 212 31.48 -20.42 -7.76
C SER A 212 31.85 -21.86 -8.11
N THR A 213 30.87 -22.77 -8.08
CA THR A 213 31.09 -24.20 -8.37
C THR A 213 31.54 -24.48 -9.80
N ARG A 214 31.23 -23.57 -10.76
CA ARG A 214 31.65 -23.68 -12.15
C ARG A 214 33.09 -23.18 -12.36
N THR A 215 33.48 -22.12 -11.65
CA THR A 215 34.87 -21.63 -11.64
C THR A 215 35.82 -22.65 -10.98
N ASP A 216 35.35 -23.38 -9.96
CA ASP A 216 36.13 -24.43 -9.30
C ASP A 216 36.30 -25.68 -10.20
N ALA A 217 35.36 -25.96 -11.10
CA ALA A 217 35.43 -27.09 -12.04
C ALA A 217 36.30 -26.80 -13.27
N GLU A 218 36.38 -25.55 -13.73
CA GLU A 218 37.21 -25.13 -14.86
C GLU A 218 38.68 -24.82 -14.46
N GLY A 219 39.00 -24.84 -13.16
CA GLY A 219 40.33 -24.51 -12.62
C GLY A 219 41.36 -25.65 -12.59
N THR A 220 41.06 -26.86 -13.07
CA THR A 220 42.03 -27.98 -13.08
C THR A 220 42.98 -27.93 -14.29
N HIS A 221 43.70 -26.83 -14.45
CA HIS A 221 44.92 -26.80 -15.28
C HIS A 221 46.12 -26.48 -14.38
N ALA A 222 47.05 -27.43 -14.30
CA ALA A 222 48.30 -27.33 -13.56
C ALA A 222 49.09 -26.08 -13.98
N GLY A 223 49.01 -25.02 -13.18
CA GLY A 223 49.80 -23.80 -13.30
C GLY A 223 50.85 -23.74 -12.20
N LEU A 224 52.11 -23.64 -12.61
CA LEU A 224 53.30 -23.47 -11.76
C LEU A 224 53.12 -22.33 -10.72
N PRO A 225 53.77 -22.41 -9.54
CA PRO A 225 53.58 -21.41 -8.50
C PRO A 225 54.21 -20.07 -8.91
N GLY A 226 53.36 -19.05 -9.08
CA GLY A 226 53.79 -17.65 -9.19
C GLY A 226 54.30 -17.10 -7.85
N PRO A 227 55.10 -16.03 -7.86
CA PRO A 227 55.72 -15.50 -6.66
C PRO A 227 54.66 -14.94 -5.69
N HIS A 228 54.81 -15.30 -4.42
CA HIS A 228 53.94 -14.91 -3.33
C HIS A 228 54.03 -13.38 -3.11
N VAL A 229 53.01 -12.63 -3.51
CA VAL A 229 52.84 -11.23 -3.13
C VAL A 229 52.06 -11.21 -1.81
N PRO A 230 52.61 -10.69 -0.70
CA PRO A 230 51.86 -10.61 0.55
C PRO A 230 50.69 -9.63 0.43
N ASN A 231 49.54 -9.99 0.99
CA ASN A 231 48.36 -9.12 1.01
C ASN A 231 48.67 -7.79 1.71
N PRO A 232 48.13 -6.66 1.22
CA PRO A 232 48.25 -5.39 1.91
C PRO A 232 47.55 -5.46 3.27
N PRO A 233 48.04 -4.72 4.28
CA PRO A 233 47.44 -4.69 5.60
C PRO A 233 46.00 -4.11 5.55
N PRO A 234 45.12 -4.51 6.48
CA PRO A 234 43.76 -4.01 6.54
C PRO A 234 43.73 -2.48 6.78
N PRO A 235 42.71 -1.77 6.25
CA PRO A 235 42.56 -0.34 6.47
C PRO A 235 42.33 -0.03 7.96
N PRO A 236 42.74 1.16 8.43
CA PRO A 236 42.51 1.58 9.81
C PRO A 236 41.01 1.70 10.12
N PRO A 237 40.61 1.53 11.40
CA PRO A 237 39.22 1.68 11.81
C PRO A 237 38.69 3.09 11.54
N PRO A 238 37.38 3.25 11.27
CA PRO A 238 36.80 4.58 11.07
C PRO A 238 36.90 5.40 12.36
N THR A 239 37.33 6.64 12.22
CA THR A 239 37.31 7.66 13.28
C THR A 239 35.88 7.92 13.74
N GLU A 240 35.65 7.97 15.06
CA GLU A 240 34.35 8.30 15.66
C GLU A 240 33.76 9.59 15.08
N PRO A 241 32.45 9.63 14.80
CA PRO A 241 31.79 10.85 14.35
C PRO A 241 31.81 11.91 15.46
N PRO A 242 31.96 13.20 15.13
CA PRO A 242 31.98 14.27 16.12
C PRO A 242 30.63 14.35 16.85
N MET A 243 30.70 14.62 18.17
CA MET A 243 29.51 14.76 19.01
C MET A 243 28.52 15.81 18.44
N PRO A 244 27.20 15.55 18.51
CA PRO A 244 26.20 16.49 18.03
C PRO A 244 26.26 17.80 18.82
N ARG A 245 26.14 18.92 18.11
CA ARG A 245 26.08 20.25 18.73
C ARG A 245 24.85 20.35 19.65
N PRO A 246 24.95 21.05 20.79
CA PRO A 246 23.81 21.31 21.64
C PRO A 246 22.73 22.11 20.88
N PRO A 247 21.43 21.87 21.17
CA PRO A 247 20.34 22.56 20.51
C PRO A 247 20.37 24.07 20.77
N GLU A 248 20.05 24.87 19.76
CA GLU A 248 19.93 26.31 19.88
C GLU A 248 18.78 26.71 20.83
N PRO A 249 18.96 27.78 21.63
CA PRO A 249 17.90 28.28 22.50
C PRO A 249 16.71 28.82 21.69
N PRO A 250 15.47 28.71 22.21
CA PRO A 250 14.28 29.18 21.52
C PRO A 250 14.31 30.71 21.31
N PRO A 251 13.69 31.20 20.22
CA PRO A 251 13.63 32.63 19.92
C PRO A 251 12.85 33.39 21.00
N ALA A 252 13.30 34.60 21.31
CA ALA A 252 12.67 35.48 22.28
C ALA A 252 11.24 35.87 21.84
N PRO A 253 10.29 36.02 22.78
CA PRO A 253 8.92 36.40 22.46
C PRO A 253 8.84 37.82 21.87
N PRO A 254 7.87 38.07 20.97
CA PRO A 254 7.70 39.38 20.35
C PRO A 254 7.31 40.46 21.36
N ILE A 255 7.90 41.65 21.20
CA ILE A 255 7.63 42.83 22.01
C ILE A 255 6.23 43.37 21.64
N PRO A 256 5.35 43.65 22.61
CA PRO A 256 4.01 44.18 22.33
C PRO A 256 4.08 45.58 21.72
N GLU A 257 3.29 45.80 20.65
CA GLU A 257 3.19 47.08 19.97
C GLU A 257 2.55 48.17 20.87
N PRO A 258 3.03 49.42 20.79
CA PRO A 258 2.43 50.52 21.54
C PRO A 258 1.03 50.88 21.00
N PRO A 259 0.10 51.31 21.87
CA PRO A 259 -1.28 51.61 21.47
C PRO A 259 -1.36 52.80 20.52
N VAL A 260 -2.15 52.65 19.47
CA VAL A 260 -2.47 53.69 18.48
C VAL A 260 -3.36 54.76 19.13
N PRO A 261 -3.03 56.07 19.03
CA PRO A 261 -3.86 57.13 19.58
C PRO A 261 -5.18 57.26 18.78
N GLY A 262 -6.31 57.26 19.50
CA GLY A 262 -7.64 57.41 18.92
C GLY A 262 -7.92 58.81 18.35
N PRO A 263 -8.91 58.95 17.44
CA PRO A 263 -9.19 60.20 16.75
C PRO A 263 -9.75 61.29 17.69
N PRO A 264 -9.54 62.58 17.38
CA PRO A 264 -10.01 63.68 18.20
C PRO A 264 -11.54 63.78 18.15
N ARG A 265 -12.15 64.01 19.32
CA ARG A 265 -13.60 64.24 19.45
C ARG A 265 -13.96 65.59 18.82
N SER A 266 -14.89 65.58 17.87
CA SER A 266 -15.51 66.78 17.32
C SER A 266 -16.45 67.42 18.36
N SER A 267 -16.23 68.71 18.62
CA SER A 267 -17.14 69.58 19.35
C SER A 267 -18.35 69.91 18.49
N GLY A 268 -19.53 69.41 18.87
CA GLY A 268 -20.81 69.81 18.32
C GLY A 268 -21.46 70.89 19.17
N GLU A 269 -21.40 72.15 18.72
CA GLU A 269 -22.37 73.18 19.07
C GLU A 269 -23.64 73.02 18.21
N ARG A 270 -24.84 73.07 18.81
CA ARG A 270 -25.91 74.06 18.53
C ARG A 270 -27.30 73.61 19.01
N GLY A 271 -28.05 74.60 19.50
CA GLY A 271 -29.53 74.67 19.56
C GLY A 271 -30.08 74.38 20.96
N GLY A 272 -30.71 75.29 21.72
CA GLY A 272 -31.43 76.51 21.37
C GLY A 272 -32.92 76.22 21.17
N GLY A 273 -33.78 76.57 22.14
CA GLY A 273 -35.22 76.73 21.90
C GLY A 273 -36.16 76.38 23.07
N ALA A 274 -36.83 77.44 23.57
CA ALA A 274 -38.03 77.53 24.42
C ALA A 274 -37.91 77.25 25.92
#